data_AF-A0A2A5YDM0-F1
#
_entry.id   AF-A0A2A5YDM0-F1
#
_cell.length_a   1.000
_cell.length_b   1.000
_cell.length_c   1.000
_cell.angle_alpha   90.00
_cell.angle_beta   90.00
_cell.angle_gamma   90.00
#
_symmetry.space_group_name_H-M   'P 1'
#
loop_
_entity.id
_entity.type
_entity.pdbx_description
1 polymer ?
#
loop_
_entity_poly.entity_id
_entity_poly.type
_entity_poly.pdbx_seq_one_letter_code
_entity_poly.pdbx_strand_id
1 'polypeptide(L)' 'MVIVNPWITLLSFVYFIVAGFGAFIFSRFIVEKYLEFFKSRFFKFLEPVVGISSFSTFFGGALILLYYMLTMS' A
#
# COMPACT_ATOMS: atom_id res chain seq x y z
N MET A 1 14.07 18.95 -21.47
CA MET A 1 12.85 18.29 -20.93
C MET A 1 12.82 16.88 -21.50
N VAL A 2 12.92 15.86 -20.66
CA VAL A 2 12.60 14.49 -21.09
C VAL A 2 11.09 14.47 -21.31
N ILE A 3 10.64 14.23 -22.54
CA ILE A 3 9.22 14.06 -22.84
C ILE A 3 8.83 12.70 -22.25
N VAL A 4 8.32 12.71 -21.02
CA VAL A 4 7.74 11.52 -20.40
C VAL A 4 6.54 11.12 -21.23
N ASN A 5 6.47 9.85 -21.66
CA ASN A 5 5.36 9.37 -22.44
C ASN A 5 4.04 9.61 -21.67
N PRO A 6 3.10 10.41 -22.20
CA PRO A 6 1.90 10.80 -21.47
C PRO A 6 1.03 9.58 -21.10
N TRP A 7 1.08 8.51 -21.90
CA TRP A 7 0.39 7.25 -21.61
C TRP A 7 0.96 6.53 -20.39
N ILE A 8 2.29 6.52 -20.24
CA ILE A 8 2.97 5.92 -19.08
C ILE A 8 2.64 6.70 -17.81
N THR A 9 2.57 8.02 -17.91
CA THR A 9 2.19 8.88 -16.78
C THR A 9 0.74 8.60 -16.35
N LEU A 10 -0.18 8.49 -17.30
CA LEU A 10 -1.58 8.17 -17.02
C LEU A 10 -1.74 6.78 -16.39
N LEU A 11 -1.04 5.77 -16.92
CA LEU A 11 -1.06 4.41 -16.37
C LEU A 11 -0.44 4.35 -14.97
N SER A 12 0.63 5.10 -14.72
CA SER A 12 1.25 5.22 -13.39
C SER A 12 0.29 5.85 -12.39
N PHE A 13 -0.48 6.86 -12.81
CA PHE A 13 -1.51 7.48 -11.97
C PHE A 13 -2.62 6.49 -11.61
N VAL A 14 -3.13 5.74 -12.60
CA VAL A 14 -4.13 4.69 -12.35
C VAL A 14 -3.57 3.60 -11.42
N TYR A 15 -2.34 3.16 -11.66
CA TYR A 15 -1.66 2.19 -10.80
C TYR A 15 -1.57 2.69 -9.35
N PHE A 16 -1.19 3.94 -9.14
CA PHE A 16 -1.06 4.53 -7.81
C PHE A 16 -2.38 4.49 -7.04
N ILE A 17 -3.49 4.80 -7.71
CA ILE A 17 -4.84 4.75 -7.11
C ILE A 17 -5.22 3.31 -6.76
N VAL A 18 -5.05 2.37 -7.70
CA VAL A 18 -5.40 0.96 -7.48
C VAL A 18 -4.55 0.35 -6.37
N ALA A 19 -3.24 0.62 -6.38
CA ALA A 19 -2.32 0.18 -5.34
C ALA A 19 -2.67 0.77 -3.97
N GLY A 20 -3.05 2.05 -3.91
CA GLY A 20 -3.46 2.70 -2.67
C GLY A 20 -4.73 2.09 -2.10
N PHE A 21 -5.74 1.83 -2.94
CA PHE A 21 -6.98 1.19 -2.52
C PHE A 21 -6.76 -0.27 -2.10
N GLY A 22 -5.94 -1.01 -2.86
CA GLY A 22 -5.54 -2.37 -2.51
C GLY A 22 -4.78 -2.43 -1.18
N ALA A 23 -3.84 -1.52 -0.95
CA ALA A 23 -3.11 -1.39 0.31
C ALA A 23 -4.03 -1.09 1.48
N PHE A 24 -5.05 -0.24 1.28
CA PHE A 24 -6.04 0.06 2.30
C PHE A 24 -6.88 -1.15 2.68
N ILE A 25 -7.41 -1.89 1.68
CA ILE A 25 -8.18 -3.12 1.93
C ILE A 25 -7.32 -4.15 2.65
N PHE A 26 -6.09 -4.37 2.18
CA PHE A 26 -5.14 -5.29 2.79
C PHE A 26 -4.82 -4.91 4.23
N SER A 27 -4.51 -3.64 4.49
CA SER A 27 -4.24 -3.13 5.82
C SER A 27 -5.42 -3.34 6.77
N ARG A 28 -6.65 -3.04 6.31
CA ARG A 28 -7.86 -3.26 7.10
C ARG A 28 -8.03 -4.74 7.47
N PHE A 29 -7.83 -5.64 6.51
CA PHE A 29 -7.89 -7.09 6.76
C PHE A 29 -6.85 -7.55 7.79
N ILE A 30 -5.61 -7.07 7.70
CA ILE A 30 -4.55 -7.39 8.67
C ILE A 30 -4.91 -6.88 10.07
N VAL A 31 -5.45 -5.66 10.17
CA VAL A 31 -5.89 -5.06 11.43
C VAL A 31 -7.04 -5.84 12.05
N GLU A 32 -8.05 -6.22 11.24
CA GLU A 32 -9.16 -7.05 11.70
C GLU A 32 -8.66 -8.40 12.26
N LYS A 33 -7.73 -9.07 11.57
CA LYS A 33 -7.10 -10.31 12.05
C LYS A 33 -6.27 -10.12 13.30
N TYR A 34 -5.56 -9.00 13.41
CA TYR A 34 -4.82 -8.65 14.62
C TYR A 34 -5.76 -8.51 15.83
N LEU A 35 -6.87 -7.78 15.67
CA LEU A 35 -7.84 -7.56 16.74
C LEU A 35 -8.60 -8.83 17.14
N GLU A 36 -8.88 -9.73 16.19
CA GLU A 36 -9.46 -11.05 16.47
C GLU A 36 -8.55 -11.89 17.38
N PHE A 37 -7.24 -11.85 17.13
CA PHE A 37 -6.24 -12.63 17.87
C PHE A 37 -5.91 -12.01 19.24
N PHE A 38 -5.81 -10.68 19.30
CA PHE A 38 -5.44 -9.94 20.51
C PHE A 38 -6.66 -9.24 21.14
N LYS A 39 -7.42 -9.97 21.96
CA LYS A 39 -8.64 -9.45 22.64
C LYS A 39 -8.37 -8.51 23.83
N SER A 40 -7.12 -8.38 24.28
CA SER A 40 -6.77 -7.57 25.46
C SER A 40 -6.76 -6.06 25.15
N ARG A 41 -7.21 -5.26 26.12
CA ARG A 41 -7.31 -3.80 26.03
C ARG A 41 -5.95 -3.12 25.75
N PHE A 42 -4.84 -3.73 26.19
CA PHE A 42 -3.49 -3.20 25.94
C PHE A 42 -3.05 -3.36 24.48
N PHE A 43 -3.33 -4.52 23.87
CA PHE A 43 -2.90 -4.78 22.49
C PHE A 43 -3.71 -4.00 21.46
N LYS A 44 -4.94 -3.58 21.79
CA LYS A 44 -5.71 -2.65 20.94
C LYS A 44 -5.00 -1.32 20.68
N PHE A 45 -4.13 -0.85 21.58
CA PHE A 45 -3.38 0.38 21.34
C PHE A 45 -2.39 0.26 20.16
N LEU A 46 -1.95 -0.96 19.80
CA LEU A 46 -1.06 -1.20 18.67
C LEU A 46 -1.79 -1.31 17.34
N GLU A 47 -3.13 -1.34 17.34
CA GLU A 47 -3.97 -1.36 16.14
C GLU A 47 -3.54 -0.34 15.07
N PRO A 48 -3.39 0.98 15.38
CA PRO A 48 -2.93 1.95 14.40
C PRO A 48 -1.52 1.66 13.87
N VAL A 49 -0.62 1.13 14.71
CA VAL A 49 0.75 0.78 14.30
C VAL A 49 0.73 -0.39 13.31
N VAL A 50 -0.10 -1.40 13.58
CA VAL A 50 -0.31 -2.55 12.68
C VAL A 50 -0.93 -2.10 11.36
N GLY A 51 -1.91 -1.18 11.41
CA GLY A 51 -2.51 -0.58 10.22
C GLY A 51 -1.50 0.17 9.37
N ILE A 52 -0.78 1.13 9.96
CA ILE A 52 0.22 1.93 9.24
C ILE A 52 1.34 1.05 8.67
N SER A 53 1.89 0.14 9.46
CA SER A 53 2.99 -0.73 9.01
C SER A 53 2.58 -1.66 7.87
N SER A 54 1.40 -2.28 7.95
CA SER A 54 0.86 -3.13 6.88
C SER A 54 0.56 -2.34 5.61
N PHE A 55 -0.05 -1.15 5.74
CA PHE A 55 -0.32 -0.26 4.62
C PHE A 55 0.98 0.20 3.95
N SER A 56 1.93 0.74 4.71
CA SER A 56 3.20 1.26 4.20
C SER A 56 4.04 0.17 3.54
N THR A 57 4.05 -1.04 4.08
CA THR A 57 4.79 -2.16 3.50
C THR A 57 4.20 -2.57 2.16
N PHE A 58 2.88 -2.76 2.09
CA PHE A 58 2.22 -3.19 0.86
C PHE A 58 2.26 -2.09 -0.21
N PHE A 59 1.88 -0.86 0.17
CA PHE A 59 1.89 0.27 -0.74
C PHE A 59 3.30 0.63 -1.21
N GLY A 60 4.26 0.66 -0.28
CA GLY A 60 5.67 0.88 -0.61
C GLY A 60 6.22 -0.18 -1.56
N GLY A 61 5.88 -1.46 -1.33
CA GLY A 61 6.23 -2.56 -2.25
C GLY A 61 5.63 -2.37 -3.65
N ALA A 62 4.37 -1.95 -3.74
CA ALA A 62 3.74 -1.63 -5.02
C ALA A 62 4.43 -0.46 -5.74
N LEU A 63 4.83 0.59 -5.02
CA LEU A 63 5.58 1.71 -5.60
C LEU A 63 6.97 1.30 -6.08
N ILE A 64 7.66 0.43 -5.35
CA ILE A 64 8.95 -0.13 -5.78
C ILE A 64 8.75 -0.93 -7.07
N LEU A 65 7.69 -1.75 -7.16
CA LEU A 65 7.38 -2.50 -8.37
C LEU A 65 7.08 -1.56 -9.55
N LEU A 66 6.29 -0.51 -9.33
CA LEU A 66 6.03 0.51 -10.34
C LEU A 66 7.33 1.16 -10.82
N TYR A 67 8.23 1.53 -9.91
CA TYR A 67 9.53 2.10 -10.26
C TYR A 67 10.35 1.16 -11.16
N TYR A 68 10.41 -0.13 -10.82
CA TYR A 68 11.09 -1.11 -11.67
C TYR A 68 10.43 -1.24 -13.04
N MET A 69 9.10 -1.27 -13.12
CA MET A 69 8.39 -1.32 -14.39
C MET A 69 8.68 -0.10 -15.26
N LEU A 70 8.81 1.08 -14.67
CA LEU A 70 9.09 2.33 -15.40
C LEU A 70 10.55 2.47 -15.83
N THR A 71 11.48 1.87 -15.10
CA THR A 71 12.93 2.01 -15.35
C THR A 71 13.48 0.89 -16.23
N MET A 72 12.83 -0.28 -16.24
CA MET A 72 13.21 -1.44 -17.05
C MET A 72 12.36 -1.60 -18.33
N SER A 73 11.37 -0.71 -18.56
CA SER A 73 10.59 -0.62 -19.82
C SER A 73 11.28 0.27 -20.84
#